data_AF-A0AAX2RKE0-F1
#
_entry.id   AF-A0AAX2RKE0-F1
#
_cell.length_a   1.000
_cell.length_b   1.000
_cell.length_c   1.000
_cell.angle_alpha   90.00
_cell.angle_beta   90.00
_cell.angle_gamma   90.00
#
_symmetry.space_group_name_H-M   'P 1'
#
loop_
_entity.id
_entity.type
_entity.pdbx_description
1 polymer ?
#
loop_
_entity_poly.entity_id
_entity_poly.type
_entity_poly.pdbx_seq_one_letter_code
_entity_poly.pdbx_strand_id
1 'polypeptide(L)' 'MFACHQSKPGEEFACAGWLATVGHRHPSVRLAMASKRLDPSALERGADWPELHESYQAVLDKLRATCARG' A
#
# COMPACT_ATOMS: atom_id res chain seq x y z
N MET A 1 8.24 -4.68 -7.35
CA MET A 1 7.04 -4.69 -6.48
C MET A 1 6.41 -3.30 -6.54
N PHE A 2 5.08 -3.18 -6.63
CA PHE A 2 4.40 -1.88 -6.61
C PHE A 2 4.12 -1.48 -5.16
N ALA A 3 4.42 -0.23 -4.79
CA ALA A 3 4.18 0.33 -3.47
C ALA A 3 3.62 1.75 -3.60
N CYS A 4 2.78 2.18 -2.65
CA CYS A 4 2.16 3.51 -2.70
C CYS A 4 3.16 4.66 -2.43
N HIS A 5 4.37 4.36 -1.98
CA HIS A 5 5.45 5.33 -1.83
C HIS A 5 6.76 4.75 -2.35
N GLN A 6 7.67 5.64 -2.74
CA GLN A 6 9.00 5.24 -3.16
C GLN A 6 9.76 4.65 -1.96
N SER A 7 10.30 3.45 -2.16
CA SER A 7 11.24 2.82 -1.22
C SER A 7 12.67 3.12 -1.66
N LYS A 8 13.65 2.90 -0.78
CA LYS A 8 15.05 2.96 -1.19
C LYS A 8 15.38 1.79 -2.12
N PRO A 9 16.29 1.95 -3.09
CA PRO A 9 16.75 0.83 -3.90
C PRO A 9 17.29 -0.31 -3.04
N GLY A 10 16.77 -1.53 -3.23
CA GLY A 10 17.12 -2.73 -2.47
C GLY A 10 16.37 -2.90 -1.13
N GLU A 11 15.51 -1.95 -0.76
CA GLU A 11 14.65 -2.02 0.43
C GLU A 11 13.16 -1.94 0.04
N GLU A 12 12.78 -2.53 -1.10
CA GLU A 12 11.40 -2.47 -1.59
C GLU A 12 10.46 -3.34 -0.74
N PHE A 13 9.34 -2.75 -0.31
CA PHE A 13 8.31 -3.48 0.43
C PHE A 13 6.90 -3.08 0.01
N ALA A 14 5.96 -3.98 0.26
CA ALA A 14 4.53 -3.71 0.10
C ALA A 14 4.04 -2.94 1.33
N CYS A 15 3.66 -1.68 1.14
CA CYS A 15 3.24 -0.83 2.26
C CYS A 15 1.83 -1.18 2.75
N ALA A 16 1.49 -0.72 3.96
CA ALA A 16 0.21 -1.01 4.59
C ALA A 16 -0.98 -0.46 3.78
N GLY A 17 -0.83 0.70 3.13
CA GLY A 17 -1.82 1.25 2.20
C GLY A 17 -2.04 0.37 0.97
N TRP A 18 -0.97 -0.22 0.41
CA TRP A 18 -1.11 -1.18 -0.70
C TRP A 18 -1.90 -2.42 -0.27
N LEU A 19 -1.56 -2.96 0.90
CA LEU A 19 -2.21 -4.17 1.43
C LEU A 19 -3.71 -3.92 1.66
N ALA A 20 -4.05 -2.75 2.21
CA ALA A 20 -5.44 -2.35 2.46
C ALA A 20 -6.25 -2.11 1.18
N THR A 21 -5.67 -1.44 0.16
CA THR A 21 -6.43 -1.08 -1.05
C THR A 21 -6.54 -2.24 -2.04
N VAL A 22 -5.44 -2.98 -2.28
CA VAL A 22 -5.37 -3.99 -3.36
C VAL A 22 -4.79 -5.34 -2.94
N GLY A 23 -4.36 -5.49 -1.69
CA GLY A 23 -3.74 -6.73 -1.20
C GLY A 23 -4.60 -7.97 -1.43
N HIS A 24 -5.91 -7.89 -1.18
CA HIS A 24 -6.87 -8.98 -1.41
C HIS A 24 -6.92 -9.46 -2.88
N ARG A 25 -6.43 -8.67 -3.84
CA ARG A 25 -6.39 -9.03 -5.27
C ARG A 25 -5.13 -9.82 -5.64
N HIS A 26 -4.14 -9.91 -4.76
CA HIS A 26 -2.89 -10.63 -5.04
C HIS A 26 -2.94 -12.10 -4.57
N PRO A 27 -2.59 -13.07 -5.45
CA PRO A 27 -2.62 -14.49 -5.09
C PRO A 27 -1.76 -14.85 -3.87
N SER A 28 -0.59 -14.24 -3.71
CA SER A 28 0.30 -14.49 -2.57
C SER A 28 -0.30 -14.05 -1.23
N VAL A 29 -1.05 -12.94 -1.22
CA VAL A 29 -1.78 -12.45 -0.03
C VAL A 29 -2.92 -13.41 0.31
N ARG A 30 -3.73 -13.80 -0.69
CA ARG A 30 -4.82 -14.77 -0.49
C ARG A 30 -4.29 -16.11 0.04
N LEU A 31 -3.18 -16.58 -0.51
CA LEU A 31 -2.52 -17.80 -0.04
C LEU A 31 -2.03 -17.64 1.40
N ALA A 32 -1.44 -16.50 1.77
CA ALA A 32 -1.02 -16.24 3.14
C ALA A 32 -2.20 -16.24 4.13
N MET A 33 -3.33 -15.66 3.77
CA MET A 33 -4.56 -15.70 4.57
C MET A 33 -5.11 -17.13 4.71
N ALA A 34 -5.20 -17.87 3.60
CA ALA A 34 -5.68 -19.25 3.60
C ALA A 34 -4.77 -20.16 4.45
N SER A 35 -3.47 -19.90 4.47
CA SER A 35 -2.49 -20.59 5.31
C SER A 35 -2.37 -20.04 6.73
N LYS A 36 -3.24 -19.10 7.16
CA LYS A 36 -3.21 -18.45 8.48
C LYS A 36 -1.88 -17.75 8.84
N ARG A 37 -1.08 -17.39 7.83
CA ARG A 37 0.15 -16.60 7.98
C ARG A 37 -0.09 -15.10 7.96
N LEU A 38 -1.30 -14.69 7.58
CA LEU A 38 -1.75 -13.30 7.55
C LEU A 38 -3.17 -13.24 8.10
N ASP A 39 -3.39 -12.43 9.13
CA ASP A 39 -4.73 -12.17 9.63
C ASP A 39 -5.52 -11.31 8.63
N PRO A 40 -6.78 -11.65 8.30
CA PRO A 40 -7.62 -10.82 7.43
C PRO A 40 -7.74 -9.36 7.89
N SER A 41 -7.73 -9.09 9.21
CA SER A 41 -7.81 -7.73 9.76
C SER A 41 -6.61 -6.87 9.37
N ALA A 42 -5.48 -7.48 8.97
CA ALA A 42 -4.32 -6.75 8.47
C ALA A 42 -4.57 -6.06 7.11
N LEU A 43 -5.65 -6.42 6.42
CA LEU A 43 -6.09 -5.73 5.20
C LEU A 43 -7.04 -4.56 5.51
N GLU A 44 -7.46 -4.39 6.77
CA GLU A 44 -8.31 -3.27 7.16
C GLU A 44 -7.46 -2.04 7.47
N ARG A 45 -8.05 -0.86 7.25
CA ARG A 45 -7.42 0.40 7.63
C ARG A 45 -7.53 0.58 9.14
N GLY A 46 -6.46 1.03 9.78
CA GLY A 46 -6.51 1.45 11.18
C GLY A 46 -7.42 2.68 11.38
N ALA A 47 -8.01 2.83 12.55
CA ALA A 47 -8.94 3.92 12.87
C ALA A 47 -8.34 5.32 12.63
N ASP A 48 -7.05 5.49 12.95
CA ASP A 48 -6.35 6.79 12.85
C ASP A 48 -5.60 6.97 11.52
N TRP A 49 -5.87 6.14 10.51
CA TRP A 49 -5.17 6.26 9.23
C TRP A 49 -5.65 7.47 8.42
N PRO A 50 -4.73 8.17 7.73
CA PRO A 50 -5.14 9.17 6.75
C PRO A 50 -5.96 8.52 5.63
N GLU A 51 -6.75 9.34 4.94
CA GLU A 51 -7.45 8.92 3.75
C GLU A 51 -6.48 8.38 2.70
N LEU A 52 -6.82 7.23 2.12
CA LEU A 52 -6.03 6.61 1.07
C LEU A 52 -6.39 7.26 -0.27
N HIS A 53 -5.40 7.36 -1.15
CA HIS A 53 -5.62 7.88 -2.50
C HIS A 53 -6.47 6.90 -3.33
N GLU A 54 -7.49 7.42 -4.01
CA GLU A 54 -8.41 6.62 -4.84
C GLU A 54 -7.75 6.06 -6.10
N SER A 55 -6.66 6.66 -6.56
CA SER A 55 -5.95 6.23 -7.76
C SER A 55 -4.44 6.42 -7.65
N TYR A 56 -3.70 5.68 -8.47
CA TYR A 56 -2.26 5.90 -8.60
C TYR A 56 -1.92 7.30 -9.13
N GLN A 57 -2.79 7.87 -9.98
CA GLN A 57 -2.60 9.23 -10.48
C GLN A 57 -2.60 10.25 -9.33
N ALA A 58 -3.51 10.12 -8.36
CA ALA A 58 -3.56 10.99 -7.19
C ALA A 58 -2.29 10.88 -6.32
N VAL A 59 -1.68 9.69 -6.23
CA VAL A 59 -0.38 9.50 -5.56
C VAL A 59 0.73 10.29 -6.29
N LEU A 60 0.79 10.17 -7.62
CA LEU A 60 1.80 10.86 -8.43
C LEU A 60 1.64 12.38 -8.38
N ASP A 61 0.41 12.89 -8.40
CA ASP A 61 0.14 14.32 -8.33
C ASP A 61 0.54 14.90 -6.97
N LYS A 62 0.26 14.18 -5.88
CA LYS A 62 0.76 14.54 -4.55
C LYS A 62 2.28 14.57 -4.53
N LEU A 63 2.94 13.52 -5.02
CA LEU A 63 4.41 13.42 -5.06
C LEU A 63 5.02 14.61 -5.78
N ARG A 64 4.55 14.91 -7.00
CA ARG A 64 4.99 16.06 -7.82
C ARG A 64 4.80 17.38 -7.07
N ALA A 65 3.64 17.57 -6.44
CA ALA A 65 3.36 18.78 -5.67
C ALA A 65 4.32 18.95 -4.47
N THR A 66 4.71 17.87 -3.79
CA THR A 66 5.73 17.93 -2.71
C THR A 66 7.14 18.16 -3.23
N CYS A 67 7.53 17.57 -4.37
CA CYS A 67 8.86 17.76 -4.94
C CYS A 67 9.06 19.17 -5.52
N ALA A 68 8.02 19.80 -6.07
CA ALA A 68 8.09 21.17 -6.60
C ALA A 68 8.19 22.26 -5.52
N ARG A 69 8.06 21.91 -4.24
CA ARG A 69 8.19 22.82 -3.10
C ARG A 69 9.57 22.74 -2.42
N GLY A 70 10.49 21.96 -2.99
CA GLY A 70 11.87 21.78 -2.51
C GLY A 70 12.89 22.51 -3.36
#